data_AF-A0A9E2GUG8-F1
#
_entry.id   AF-A0A9E2GUG8-F1
#
_cell.length_a   1.000
_cell.length_b   1.000
_cell.length_c   1.000
_cell.angle_alpha   90.00
_cell.angle_beta   90.00
_cell.angle_gamma   90.00
#
_symmetry.space_group_name_H-M   'P 1'
#
loop_
_entity.id
_entity.type
_entity.pdbx_description
1 polymer ?
#
loop_
_entity_poly.entity_id
_entity_poly.type
_entity_poly.pdbx_seq_one_letter_code
_entity_poly.pdbx_strand_id
1 'polypeptide(L)'
;MFRKFMMITMLVSLVGCDDGGGSKSTCETALSKVDSCGMLTDGVYDCRDFTSSAEDRCMADCLIDAPCSELEDAMCNQVQGTNLQTCMNACDEAVGEFTCDDGDVISMSWKCDGEEDCLDGSDEVGCPEPEMFACGDGEEVPADFECDGEADCANGADEEGCPDYAEFTCP
;
A
#
# COMPACT_ATOMS: atom_id res chain seq x y z
N MET A 1 -13.14 16.62 1.38
CA MET A 1 -12.85 16.16 0.00
C MET A 1 -11.48 15.47 -0.12
N PHE A 2 -10.55 15.67 0.84
CA PHE A 2 -9.23 15.01 0.85
C PHE A 2 -9.22 13.52 1.28
N ARG A 3 -10.15 13.06 2.13
CA ARG A 3 -10.23 11.63 2.55
C ARG A 3 -10.95 10.69 1.57
N LYS A 4 -11.39 11.20 0.41
CA LYS A 4 -12.18 10.42 -0.57
C LYS A 4 -11.34 9.54 -1.50
N PHE A 5 -10.03 9.78 -1.55
CA PHE A 5 -9.10 9.12 -2.45
C PHE A 5 -8.34 7.98 -1.75
N MET A 6 -8.04 8.16 -0.46
CA MET A 6 -7.16 7.30 0.34
C MET A 6 -7.56 5.81 0.37
N MET A 7 -8.85 5.46 0.38
CA MET A 7 -9.29 4.04 0.39
C MET A 7 -9.01 3.29 -0.93
N ILE A 8 -9.08 3.98 -2.07
CA ILE A 8 -8.83 3.37 -3.38
C ILE A 8 -7.35 3.51 -3.73
N THR A 9 -6.69 4.61 -3.32
CA THR A 9 -5.25 4.76 -3.52
C THR A 9 -4.39 3.95 -2.56
N MET A 10 -4.89 3.52 -1.40
CA MET A 10 -4.16 2.56 -0.54
C MET A 10 -3.97 1.19 -1.20
N LEU A 11 -4.73 0.87 -2.25
CA LEU A 11 -4.52 -0.34 -3.05
C LEU A 11 -3.68 -0.10 -4.31
N VAL A 12 -3.31 1.15 -4.61
CA VAL A 12 -2.71 1.54 -5.90
C VAL A 12 -1.44 2.39 -5.72
N SER A 13 -1.07 2.78 -4.49
CA SER A 13 0.14 3.57 -4.23
C SER A 13 0.55 3.46 -2.76
N LEU A 14 1.41 2.50 -2.40
CA LEU A 14 2.10 2.53 -1.11
C LEU A 14 3.56 2.10 -1.26
N VAL A 15 4.45 3.07 -1.03
CA VAL A 15 5.91 2.94 -1.12
C VAL A 15 6.42 1.83 -0.18
N GLY A 16 7.40 1.10 -0.70
CA GLY A 16 7.87 -0.19 -0.22
C GLY A 16 8.33 -0.30 1.24
N CYS A 17 8.14 -1.52 1.76
CA CYS A 17 9.01 -2.17 2.74
C CYS A 17 8.76 -3.69 2.68
N ASP A 18 9.65 -4.41 1.98
CA ASP A 18 9.72 -5.88 1.96
C ASP A 18 10.35 -6.44 3.26
N ASP A 19 9.67 -7.40 3.87
CA ASP A 19 10.27 -8.36 4.82
C ASP A 19 10.24 -9.73 4.15
N GLY A 20 11.27 -10.03 3.36
CA GLY A 20 11.41 -11.27 2.63
C GLY A 20 11.19 -12.53 3.49
N GLY A 21 10.22 -13.36 3.09
CA GLY A 21 10.20 -14.79 3.44
C GLY A 21 8.85 -15.40 3.83
N GLY A 22 8.28 -16.19 2.91
CA GLY A 22 7.91 -17.59 3.18
C GLY A 22 6.72 -17.93 4.09
N SER A 23 5.93 -16.97 4.56
CA SER A 23 4.59 -17.20 5.13
C SER A 23 3.61 -16.30 4.41
N LYS A 24 2.44 -16.82 4.00
CA LYS A 24 1.39 -16.00 3.37
C LYS A 24 1.21 -14.70 4.15
N SER A 25 1.54 -13.57 3.54
CA SER A 25 1.50 -12.28 4.20
C SER A 25 0.05 -11.91 4.57
N THR A 26 -0.13 -10.96 5.48
CA THR A 26 -1.48 -10.43 5.80
C THR A 26 -2.15 -9.89 4.53
N CYS A 27 -1.36 -9.31 3.61
CA CYS A 27 -1.78 -8.90 2.27
C CYS A 27 -2.42 -10.05 1.47
N GLU A 28 -1.73 -11.20 1.32
CA GLU A 28 -2.28 -12.33 0.56
C GLU A 28 -3.63 -12.81 1.12
N THR A 29 -3.80 -12.72 2.45
CA THR A 29 -5.04 -13.11 3.11
C THR A 29 -6.17 -12.10 2.84
N ALA A 30 -5.86 -10.80 2.90
CA ALA A 30 -6.81 -9.74 2.58
C ALA A 30 -7.22 -9.77 1.09
N LEU A 31 -6.27 -9.91 0.17
CA LEU A 31 -6.57 -10.01 -1.27
C LEU A 31 -7.36 -11.27 -1.59
N SER A 32 -7.04 -12.42 -0.97
CA SER A 32 -7.85 -13.63 -1.09
C SER A 32 -9.29 -13.44 -0.58
N LYS A 33 -9.50 -12.59 0.42
CA LYS A 33 -10.84 -12.23 0.88
C LYS A 33 -11.58 -11.38 -0.15
N VAL A 34 -10.94 -10.36 -0.72
CA VAL A 34 -11.52 -9.48 -1.76
C VAL A 34 -11.87 -10.30 -3.02
N ASP A 35 -10.98 -11.20 -3.44
CA ASP A 35 -11.22 -12.18 -4.52
C ASP A 35 -12.44 -13.07 -4.22
N SER A 36 -12.56 -13.59 -2.99
CA SER A 36 -13.72 -14.41 -2.60
C SER A 36 -15.06 -13.68 -2.66
N CYS A 37 -15.03 -12.34 -2.67
CA CYS A 37 -16.19 -11.48 -2.87
C CYS A 37 -16.46 -11.14 -4.35
N GLY A 38 -15.66 -11.67 -5.28
CA GLY A 38 -15.78 -11.46 -6.73
C GLY A 38 -15.29 -10.09 -7.20
N MET A 39 -14.40 -9.46 -6.44
CA MET A 39 -13.90 -8.11 -6.74
C MET A 39 -12.48 -8.06 -7.31
N LEU A 40 -11.88 -9.23 -7.61
CA LEU A 40 -10.61 -9.33 -8.32
C LEU A 40 -10.78 -10.22 -9.56
N THR A 41 -10.00 -9.97 -10.60
CA THR A 41 -9.86 -10.89 -11.74
C THR A 41 -8.91 -12.04 -11.41
N ASP A 42 -8.96 -13.12 -12.20
CA ASP A 42 -7.92 -14.15 -12.14
C ASP A 42 -6.55 -13.50 -12.41
N GLY A 43 -5.55 -13.80 -11.57
CA GLY A 43 -4.21 -13.24 -11.72
C GLY A 43 -3.29 -13.52 -10.52
N VAL A 44 -2.11 -12.93 -10.55
CA VAL A 44 -1.16 -12.89 -9.43
C VAL A 44 -1.48 -11.68 -8.55
N TYR A 45 -1.43 -11.86 -7.24
CA TYR A 45 -1.60 -10.77 -6.29
C TYR A 45 -0.26 -10.06 -6.09
N ASP A 46 -0.24 -8.76 -6.32
CA ASP A 46 0.89 -7.93 -5.90
C ASP A 46 0.71 -7.51 -4.44
N CYS A 47 1.75 -7.76 -3.65
CA CYS A 47 1.82 -7.46 -2.23
C CYS A 47 3.12 -6.73 -1.86
N ARG A 48 3.90 -6.27 -2.85
CA ARG A 48 5.18 -5.59 -2.63
C ARG A 48 5.01 -4.28 -1.85
N ASP A 49 3.90 -3.60 -2.08
CA ASP A 49 3.49 -2.35 -1.42
C ASP A 49 2.97 -2.52 0.01
N PHE A 50 2.73 -3.76 0.46
CA PHE A 50 2.18 -4.00 1.79
C PHE A 50 3.30 -3.93 2.82
N THR A 51 3.61 -2.72 3.26
CA THR A 51 4.61 -2.54 4.31
C THR A 51 4.16 -3.35 5.51
N SER A 52 5.09 -4.08 6.13
CA SER A 52 4.80 -4.89 7.31
C SER A 52 4.56 -4.00 8.56
N SER A 53 3.98 -2.82 8.40
CA SER A 53 3.64 -1.89 9.47
C SER A 53 2.50 -2.43 10.34
N ALA A 54 2.33 -1.84 11.53
CA ALA A 54 1.18 -2.17 12.38
C ALA A 54 -0.14 -1.66 11.79
N GLU A 55 -0.08 -0.57 11.01
CA GLU A 55 -1.22 0.06 10.35
C GLU A 55 -1.76 -0.83 9.23
N ASP A 56 -0.89 -1.28 8.33
CA ASP A 56 -1.29 -2.11 7.18
C ASP A 56 -1.87 -3.45 7.64
N ARG A 57 -1.29 -4.05 8.69
CA ARG A 57 -1.88 -5.24 9.32
C ARG A 57 -3.28 -4.96 9.86
N CYS A 58 -3.48 -3.81 10.51
CA CYS A 58 -4.79 -3.41 11.03
C CYS A 58 -5.80 -3.21 9.88
N MET A 59 -5.40 -2.53 8.81
CA MET A 59 -6.28 -2.29 7.66
C MET A 59 -6.62 -3.58 6.92
N ALA A 60 -5.64 -4.48 6.77
CA ALA A 60 -5.86 -5.80 6.22
C ALA A 60 -6.84 -6.61 7.07
N ASP A 61 -6.73 -6.57 8.40
CA ASP A 61 -7.70 -7.21 9.30
C ASP A 61 -9.11 -6.64 9.10
N CYS A 62 -9.25 -5.32 8.92
CA CYS A 62 -10.53 -4.70 8.58
C CYS A 62 -11.12 -5.25 7.26
N LEU A 63 -10.30 -5.44 6.23
CA LEU A 63 -10.73 -6.02 4.95
C LEU A 63 -11.13 -7.50 5.11
N ILE A 64 -10.35 -8.27 5.90
CA ILE A 64 -10.58 -9.69 6.16
C ILE A 64 -11.92 -9.92 6.88
N ASP A 65 -12.20 -9.11 7.90
CA ASP A 65 -13.37 -9.24 8.76
C ASP A 65 -14.66 -8.66 8.13
N ALA A 66 -14.54 -7.80 7.12
CA ALA A 66 -15.69 -7.19 6.47
C ALA A 66 -16.53 -8.22 5.67
N PRO A 67 -17.87 -8.14 5.73
CA PRO A 67 -18.72 -8.90 4.83
C PRO A 67 -18.60 -8.38 3.40
N CYS A 68 -18.79 -9.25 2.39
CA CYS A 68 -18.64 -8.87 0.99
C CYS A 68 -19.56 -7.71 0.57
N SER A 69 -20.79 -7.63 1.12
CA SER A 69 -21.70 -6.52 0.85
C SER A 69 -21.12 -5.17 1.29
N GLU A 70 -20.34 -5.16 2.38
CA GLU A 70 -19.75 -3.94 2.91
C GLU A 70 -18.47 -3.55 2.17
N LEU A 71 -17.68 -4.54 1.75
CA LEU A 71 -16.54 -4.32 0.85
C LEU A 71 -17.03 -3.75 -0.49
N GLU A 72 -18.07 -4.33 -1.08
CA GLU A 72 -18.69 -3.83 -2.31
C GLU A 72 -19.26 -2.41 -2.10
N ASP A 73 -19.93 -2.16 -0.97
CA ASP A 73 -20.45 -0.85 -0.65
C ASP A 73 -19.36 0.22 -0.53
N ALA A 74 -18.23 -0.12 0.10
CA ALA A 74 -17.10 0.78 0.29
C ALA A 74 -16.32 1.02 -1.01
N MET A 75 -15.98 -0.05 -1.74
CA MET A 75 -15.04 -0.03 -2.86
C MET A 75 -15.74 0.23 -4.21
N CYS A 76 -16.95 -0.31 -4.41
CA CYS A 76 -17.69 -0.21 -5.67
C CYS A 76 -18.79 0.86 -5.63
N ASN A 77 -19.59 0.88 -4.57
CA ASN A 77 -20.76 1.78 -4.48
C ASN A 77 -20.45 3.12 -3.78
N GLN A 78 -19.23 3.29 -3.26
CA GLN A 78 -18.75 4.50 -2.60
C GLN A 78 -19.68 5.00 -1.47
N VAL A 79 -20.28 4.07 -0.74
CA VAL A 79 -21.16 4.36 0.39
C VAL A 79 -20.32 4.88 1.55
N GLN A 80 -20.71 6.03 2.11
CA GLN A 80 -20.00 6.63 3.24
C GLN A 80 -20.53 6.11 4.57
N GLY A 81 -19.65 6.06 5.57
CA GLY A 81 -20.02 5.70 6.94
C GLY A 81 -20.27 4.21 7.15
N THR A 82 -19.62 3.36 6.36
CA THR A 82 -19.56 1.92 6.59
C THR A 82 -18.78 1.62 7.88
N ASN A 83 -19.01 0.45 8.47
CA ASN A 83 -18.17 -0.05 9.56
C ASN A 83 -16.74 -0.30 9.07
N LEU A 84 -16.54 -0.70 7.81
CA LEU A 84 -15.22 -0.84 7.19
C LEU A 84 -14.47 0.50 7.18
N GLN A 85 -15.13 1.59 6.78
CA GLN A 85 -14.54 2.93 6.89
C GLN A 85 -14.23 3.32 8.33
N THR A 86 -15.10 2.94 9.28
CA THR A 86 -14.86 3.19 10.71
C THR A 86 -13.66 2.40 11.22
N CYS A 87 -13.49 1.16 10.75
CA CYS A 87 -12.38 0.28 11.08
C CYS A 87 -11.06 0.85 10.55
N MET A 88 -11.00 1.21 9.26
CA MET A 88 -9.79 1.79 8.66
C MET A 88 -9.38 3.11 9.33
N ASN A 89 -10.35 3.98 9.68
CA ASN A 89 -10.04 5.20 10.43
C ASN A 89 -9.51 4.91 11.85
N ALA A 90 -9.98 3.83 12.48
CA ALA A 90 -9.47 3.43 13.79
C ALA A 90 -8.03 2.90 13.70
N CYS A 91 -7.63 2.34 12.56
CA CYS A 91 -6.24 1.95 12.30
C CYS A 91 -5.33 3.17 12.15
N ASP A 92 -5.76 4.21 11.44
CA ASP A 92 -5.08 5.52 11.31
C ASP A 92 -4.90 6.20 12.69
N GLU A 93 -5.89 6.12 13.57
CA GLU A 93 -5.77 6.62 14.95
C GLU A 93 -4.91 5.73 15.87
N ALA A 94 -4.67 4.48 15.48
CA ALA A 94 -3.87 3.52 16.25
C ALA A 94 -2.39 3.54 15.87
N VAL A 95 -2.01 4.27 14.81
CA VAL A 95 -0.63 4.47 14.40
C VAL A 95 0.09 5.23 15.50
N GLY A 96 1.29 4.77 15.87
CA GLY A 96 2.07 5.38 16.95
C GLY A 96 2.43 6.84 16.66
N GLU A 97 2.99 7.52 17.65
CA GLU A 97 3.56 8.86 17.50
C GLU A 97 5.07 8.75 17.25
N PHE A 98 5.60 9.53 16.30
CA PHE A 98 7.03 9.75 16.13
C PHE A 98 7.41 11.09 16.73
N THR A 99 8.51 11.13 17.48
CA THR A 99 9.04 12.37 18.06
C THR A 99 10.26 12.80 17.24
N CYS A 100 10.14 13.95 16.60
CA CYS A 100 11.21 14.63 15.87
C CYS A 100 12.39 14.97 16.79
N ASP A 101 13.57 15.19 16.22
CA ASP A 101 14.76 15.56 16.99
C ASP A 101 14.65 16.96 17.63
N ASP A 102 13.85 17.85 17.03
CA ASP A 102 13.47 19.16 17.60
C ASP A 102 12.45 19.09 18.74
N GLY A 103 11.86 17.91 18.98
CA GLY A 103 10.88 17.64 20.01
C GLY A 103 9.42 17.78 19.59
N ASP A 104 9.13 18.09 18.32
CA ASP A 104 7.80 18.00 17.76
C ASP A 104 7.33 16.54 17.66
N VAL A 105 6.01 16.34 17.68
CA VAL A 105 5.39 15.01 17.64
C VAL A 105 4.47 14.94 16.44
N ILE A 106 4.75 13.99 15.56
CA ILE A 106 4.01 13.73 14.33
C ILE A 106 3.46 12.29 14.33
N SER A 107 2.60 11.99 13.36
CA SER A 107 2.16 10.60 13.16
C SER A 107 3.34 9.73 12.74
N MET A 108 3.43 8.50 13.23
CA MET A 108 4.45 7.57 12.74
C MET A 108 4.29 7.25 11.25
N SER A 109 3.09 7.45 10.67
CA SER A 109 2.86 7.37 9.22
C SER A 109 3.57 8.47 8.43
N TRP A 110 4.00 9.56 9.07
CA TRP A 110 4.74 10.68 8.47
C TRP A 110 6.25 10.49 8.60
N LYS A 111 6.71 9.36 9.15
CA LYS A 111 8.13 9.05 9.19
C LYS A 111 8.52 8.39 7.86
N CYS A 112 9.42 9.02 7.10
CA CYS A 112 9.91 8.50 5.83
C CYS A 112 8.83 8.45 4.74
N ASP A 113 7.94 9.42 4.71
CA ASP A 113 6.87 9.50 3.72
C ASP A 113 7.25 10.38 2.51
N GLY A 114 8.45 10.95 2.52
CA GLY A 114 9.00 11.78 1.46
C GLY A 114 8.68 13.28 1.59
N GLU A 115 7.95 13.70 2.62
CA GLU A 115 7.66 15.10 2.94
C GLU A 115 8.35 15.51 4.25
N GLU A 116 8.78 16.77 4.36
CA GLU A 116 9.34 17.29 5.62
C GLU A 116 8.19 17.76 6.53
N ASP A 117 7.69 16.88 7.40
CA ASP A 117 6.67 17.20 8.41
C ASP A 117 7.27 17.66 9.74
N CYS A 118 8.45 17.16 10.13
CA CYS A 118 9.24 17.76 11.20
C CYS A 118 9.79 19.11 10.74
N LEU A 119 9.82 20.13 11.62
CA LEU A 119 10.38 21.45 11.26
C LEU A 119 11.90 21.39 10.96
N ASP A 120 12.57 20.37 11.47
CA ASP A 120 13.98 20.07 11.23
C ASP A 120 14.22 18.96 10.19
N GLY A 121 13.16 18.39 9.61
CA GLY A 121 13.22 17.30 8.63
C GLY A 121 13.73 15.97 9.18
N SER A 122 13.77 15.78 10.50
CA SER A 122 14.31 14.56 11.14
C SER A 122 13.46 13.29 10.89
N ASP A 123 12.22 13.46 10.49
CA ASP A 123 11.35 12.43 9.91
C ASP A 123 11.86 11.88 8.58
N GLU A 124 12.56 12.66 7.78
CA GLU A 124 13.11 12.17 6.50
C GLU A 124 14.57 11.70 6.62
N VAL A 125 15.12 11.68 7.85
CA VAL A 125 16.49 11.23 8.13
C VAL A 125 16.52 9.76 8.55
N GLY A 126 17.45 9.01 7.96
CA GLY A 126 17.70 7.60 8.32
C GLY A 126 16.65 6.64 7.79
N CYS A 127 15.90 7.06 6.77
CA CYS A 127 14.96 6.22 6.06
C CYS A 127 15.69 5.11 5.29
N PRO A 128 15.08 3.92 5.17
CA PRO A 128 15.62 2.87 4.32
C PRO A 128 15.75 3.40 2.88
N GLU A 129 16.85 3.05 2.20
CA GLU A 129 16.95 3.34 0.77
C GLU A 129 15.90 2.50 0.03
N PRO A 130 15.21 3.07 -0.96
CA PRO A 130 14.24 2.32 -1.75
C PRO A 130 14.96 1.17 -2.44
N GLU A 131 14.26 0.03 -2.57
CA GLU A 131 14.76 -1.04 -3.41
C GLU A 131 14.82 -0.54 -4.87
N MET A 132 15.86 -0.97 -5.59
CA MET A 132 16.10 -0.55 -6.96
C MET A 132 16.00 -1.75 -7.90
N PHE A 133 15.31 -1.57 -9.01
CA PHE A 133 15.29 -2.49 -10.13
C PHE A 133 16.37 -2.12 -11.14
N ALA A 134 17.17 -3.11 -11.56
CA ALA A 134 18.23 -2.90 -12.54
C ALA A 134 17.73 -3.17 -13.96
N CYS A 135 17.71 -2.13 -14.81
CA CYS A 135 17.27 -2.21 -16.21
C CYS A 135 18.17 -3.08 -17.11
N GLY A 136 19.31 -3.55 -16.59
CA GLY A 136 20.25 -4.43 -17.30
C GLY A 136 21.24 -3.74 -18.25
N ASP A 137 21.13 -2.42 -18.41
CA ASP A 137 22.05 -1.57 -19.20
C ASP A 137 22.86 -0.57 -18.35
N GLY A 138 22.70 -0.65 -17.02
CA GLY A 138 23.35 0.21 -16.04
C GLY A 138 22.47 1.37 -15.56
N GLU A 139 21.26 1.50 -16.10
CA GLU A 139 20.18 2.28 -15.49
C GLU A 139 19.52 1.49 -14.37
N GLU A 140 19.04 2.21 -13.35
CA GLU A 140 18.29 1.67 -12.23
C GLU A 140 17.08 2.57 -11.99
N VAL A 141 15.93 1.96 -11.78
CA VAL A 141 14.67 2.63 -11.43
C VAL A 141 14.20 2.11 -10.07
N PRO A 142 13.34 2.84 -9.33
CA PRO A 142 12.71 2.32 -8.13
C PRO A 142 12.04 0.96 -8.40
N ALA A 143 12.11 0.03 -7.44
CA ALA A 143 11.53 -1.31 -7.61
C ALA A 143 10.01 -1.30 -7.78
N ASP A 144 9.33 -0.23 -7.36
CA ASP A 144 7.90 -0.01 -7.55
C ASP A 144 7.54 0.29 -9.01
N PHE A 145 8.53 0.65 -9.84
CA PHE A 145 8.35 0.88 -11.29
C PHE A 145 8.55 -0.41 -12.10
N GLU A 146 8.87 -1.53 -11.44
CA GLU A 146 8.89 -2.83 -12.12
C GLU A 146 7.44 -3.31 -12.33
N CYS A 147 7.01 -3.39 -13.59
CA CYS A 147 5.69 -3.87 -13.99
C CYS A 147 4.52 -2.99 -13.52
N ASP A 148 4.71 -1.67 -13.50
CA ASP A 148 3.68 -0.70 -13.14
C ASP A 148 2.82 -0.27 -14.34
N GLY A 149 3.21 -0.72 -15.55
CA GLY A 149 2.51 -0.46 -16.81
C GLY A 149 3.06 0.74 -17.59
N GLU A 150 4.10 1.41 -17.11
CA GLU A 150 4.84 2.47 -17.79
C GLU A 150 6.30 2.03 -18.00
N ALA A 151 6.93 2.46 -19.10
CA ALA A 151 8.34 2.16 -19.31
C ALA A 151 9.21 3.25 -18.67
N ASP A 152 9.74 2.99 -17.48
CA ASP A 152 10.66 3.87 -16.77
C ASP A 152 12.12 3.60 -17.12
N CYS A 153 12.47 2.35 -17.37
CA CYS A 153 13.75 2.04 -17.99
C CYS A 153 13.78 2.56 -19.43
N ALA A 154 14.89 3.16 -19.88
CA ALA A 154 15.03 3.64 -21.25
C ALA A 154 14.91 2.53 -22.31
N ASN A 155 15.16 1.28 -21.91
CA ASN A 155 15.00 0.08 -22.71
C ASN A 155 13.65 -0.65 -22.49
N GLY A 156 12.84 -0.21 -21.52
CA GLY A 156 11.56 -0.81 -21.12
C GLY A 156 11.68 -2.18 -20.43
N ALA A 157 12.84 -2.52 -19.87
CA ALA A 157 13.11 -3.83 -19.28
C ALA A 157 12.31 -4.10 -17.98
N ASP A 158 11.95 -3.05 -17.27
CA ASP A 158 11.03 -3.03 -16.14
C ASP A 158 9.63 -3.55 -16.49
N GLU A 159 9.21 -3.42 -17.76
CA GLU A 159 7.92 -3.88 -18.25
C GLU A 159 8.00 -5.24 -18.99
N GLU A 160 9.17 -5.90 -18.97
CA GLU A 160 9.37 -7.18 -19.65
C GLU A 160 9.15 -8.38 -18.72
N GLY A 161 8.22 -9.26 -19.09
CA GLY A 161 8.02 -10.53 -18.38
C GLY A 161 7.16 -10.43 -17.12
N CYS A 162 6.39 -9.36 -17.00
CA CYS A 162 5.47 -9.13 -15.90
C CYS A 162 4.42 -10.25 -15.75
N PRO A 163 4.11 -10.66 -14.51
CA PRO A 163 2.97 -11.53 -14.21
C PRO A 163 1.65 -10.93 -14.72
N ASP A 164 0.67 -11.79 -14.97
CA ASP A 164 -0.71 -11.36 -15.21
C ASP A 164 -1.33 -11.02 -13.85
N TYR A 165 -1.23 -9.75 -13.44
CA TYR A 165 -1.70 -9.30 -12.13
C TYR A 165 -3.22 -9.27 -12.06
N ALA A 166 -3.75 -9.56 -10.87
CA ALA A 166 -5.18 -9.51 -10.62
C ALA A 166 -5.64 -8.05 -10.52
N GLU A 167 -6.62 -7.67 -11.34
CA GLU A 167 -7.18 -6.33 -11.41
C GLU A 167 -8.44 -6.20 -10.55
N PHE A 168 -8.66 -5.03 -9.97
CA PHE A 168 -9.90 -4.75 -9.24
C PHE A 168 -11.10 -4.66 -10.18
N THR A 169 -12.18 -5.35 -9.82
CA THR A 169 -13.44 -5.33 -10.56
C THR A 169 -14.62 -5.21 -9.60
N CYS A 170 -15.73 -4.66 -10.09
CA CYS A 170 -16.99 -4.63 -9.36
C CYS A 170 -17.99 -5.59 -10.03
N PRO A 171 -18.60 -6.52 -9.26
CA PRO A 171 -19.62 -7.44 -9.77
C PRO A 171 -20.95 -6.75 -10.12
#